data_AF-A0A2T3GUG4-F1
#
_entry.id   AF-A0A2T3GUG4-F1
#
_cell.length_a   1.000
_cell.length_b   1.000
_cell.length_c   1.000
_cell.angle_alpha   90.00
_cell.angle_beta   90.00
_cell.angle_gamma   90.00
#
_symmetry.space_group_name_H-M   'P 1'
#
loop_
_entity.id
_entity.type
_entity.pdbx_description
1 polymer ?
#
loop_
_entity_poly.entity_id
_entity_poly.type
_entity_poly.pdbx_seq_one_letter_code
_entity_poly.pdbx_strand_id
1 'polypeptide(L)'
;MCRWAAYRGDPLYLEELVSSPAHSLIEQSHCATRAKTATNGDGFGIAWYGDRPEPGRYRDILPAWSDCNLKSLARQIRSPLFLAHVRAATGGGTRRDNCHPFVHGNWSFQHNGQISNFDRLRRPMESMLDDQLFHARGGTTDSELLFLLALQFGLASNPFAAISEAIGFAEGLSVHLTGSALVRFTAAFSDGKSLYAVRYATDRKAPTLYASPVGIGYCLVSEPLNDDIDAWTEVPDGSAVLIDDMGVHITPFQPEKRASAGPQAPVTIPA
;
A
#
# COMPACT_ATOMS: atom_id res chain seq x y z
N MET A 1 10.45 -9.15 -2.34
CA MET A 1 9.57 -8.16 -1.69
C MET A 1 9.44 -7.01 -2.66
N CYS A 2 8.21 -6.56 -2.92
CA CYS A 2 7.89 -5.54 -3.92
C CYS A 2 8.65 -4.23 -3.68
N ARG A 3 8.64 -3.35 -4.68
CA ARG A 3 9.15 -1.99 -4.59
C ARG A 3 8.08 -0.99 -4.98
N TRP A 4 8.08 0.16 -4.33
CA TRP A 4 7.12 1.21 -4.62
C TRP A 4 7.67 2.60 -4.32
N ALA A 5 7.09 3.57 -5.01
CA ALA A 5 7.29 5.00 -4.80
C ALA A 5 5.91 5.69 -4.74
N ALA A 6 5.82 6.79 -4.00
CA ALA A 6 4.67 7.66 -3.97
C ALA A 6 5.15 9.10 -3.81
N TYR A 7 4.48 10.03 -4.49
CA TYR A 7 4.85 11.43 -4.50
C TYR A 7 3.66 12.31 -4.22
N ARG A 8 3.92 13.43 -3.54
CA ARG A 8 3.01 14.56 -3.41
C ARG A 8 3.78 15.88 -3.42
N GLY A 9 3.35 16.82 -4.25
CA GLY A 9 3.89 18.18 -4.30
C GLY A 9 3.56 18.89 -5.62
N ASP A 10 4.48 19.75 -6.06
CA ASP A 10 4.37 20.37 -7.38
C ASP A 10 4.30 19.31 -8.49
N PRO A 11 3.49 19.50 -9.54
CA PRO A 11 3.35 18.48 -10.57
C PRO A 11 4.70 18.10 -11.20
N LEU A 12 5.05 16.82 -11.10
CA LEU A 12 6.23 16.21 -11.73
C LEU A 12 5.78 15.22 -12.80
N TYR A 13 6.65 14.99 -13.80
CA TYR A 13 6.45 13.85 -14.69
C TYR A 13 6.67 12.57 -13.92
N LEU A 14 5.88 11.53 -14.21
CA LEU A 14 6.02 10.25 -13.50
C LEU A 14 7.41 9.63 -13.72
N GLU A 15 8.05 9.91 -14.86
CA GLU A 15 9.38 9.39 -15.20
C GLU A 15 10.46 9.78 -14.18
N GLU A 16 10.33 10.93 -13.51
CA GLU A 16 11.26 11.44 -12.49
C GLU A 16 11.44 10.48 -11.31
N LEU A 17 10.46 9.60 -11.08
CA LEU A 17 10.46 8.61 -10.00
C LEU A 17 10.44 7.17 -10.54
N VAL A 18 9.84 6.96 -11.71
CA VAL A 18 9.61 5.62 -12.27
C VAL A 18 10.80 5.11 -13.09
N SER A 19 11.48 5.97 -13.85
CA SER A 19 12.47 5.52 -14.84
C SER A 19 13.78 6.30 -14.89
N SER A 20 13.80 7.57 -14.49
CA SER A 20 14.97 8.45 -14.64
C SER A 20 16.04 8.28 -13.55
N PRO A 21 15.71 8.02 -12.27
CA PRO A 21 16.75 7.88 -11.23
C PRO A 21 17.67 6.69 -11.46
N ALA A 22 18.92 6.80 -10.96
CA ALA A 22 19.91 5.73 -11.04
C ALA A 22 19.42 4.40 -10.42
N HIS A 23 18.64 4.48 -9.33
CA HIS A 23 17.92 3.36 -8.73
C HIS A 23 16.41 3.52 -8.90
N SER A 24 15.97 3.88 -10.10
CA SER A 24 14.55 4.06 -10.44
C SER A 24 13.72 2.81 -10.11
N LEU A 25 12.39 2.96 -10.06
CA LEU A 25 11.51 1.82 -9.81
C LEU A 25 11.68 0.70 -10.87
N ILE A 26 11.97 1.07 -12.12
CA ILE A 26 12.34 0.12 -13.17
C ILE A 26 13.67 -0.56 -12.87
N GLU A 27 14.71 0.15 -12.44
CA GLU A 27 15.99 -0.48 -12.09
C GLU A 27 15.85 -1.41 -10.87
N GLN A 28 15.10 -0.98 -9.85
CA GLN A 28 14.78 -1.82 -8.68
C GLN A 28 13.94 -3.05 -9.04
N SER A 29 13.26 -3.04 -10.18
CA SER A 29 12.59 -4.25 -10.68
C SER A 29 13.57 -5.26 -11.27
N HIS A 30 14.74 -4.83 -11.76
CA HIS A 30 15.84 -5.72 -12.17
C HIS A 30 16.72 -6.19 -11.00
N CYS A 31 17.18 -5.25 -10.17
CA CYS A 31 18.19 -5.44 -9.14
C CYS A 31 17.85 -4.67 -7.85
N ALA A 32 16.96 -5.21 -7.02
CA ALA A 32 16.67 -4.62 -5.71
C ALA A 32 17.79 -4.92 -4.69
N THR A 33 18.53 -3.90 -4.25
CA THR A 33 19.70 -4.08 -3.37
C THR A 33 19.31 -4.37 -1.91
N ARG A 34 18.11 -3.96 -1.49
CA ARG A 34 17.59 -4.19 -0.11
C ARG A 34 16.44 -5.20 -0.03
N ALA A 35 16.22 -6.02 -1.05
CA ALA A 35 15.15 -7.02 -1.08
C ALA A 35 15.67 -8.45 -0.83
N LYS A 36 14.76 -9.34 -0.37
CA LYS A 36 15.02 -10.79 -0.32
C LYS A 36 15.12 -11.47 -1.69
N THR A 37 14.62 -10.82 -2.75
CA THR A 37 14.60 -11.32 -4.13
C THR A 37 15.16 -10.23 -5.03
N ALA A 38 16.14 -10.57 -5.86
CA ALA A 38 16.85 -9.59 -6.70
C ALA A 38 15.93 -8.92 -7.74
N THR A 39 14.90 -9.61 -8.23
CA THR A 39 14.05 -9.16 -9.34
C THR A 39 12.57 -9.09 -8.94
N ASN A 40 11.88 -8.01 -9.34
CA ASN A 40 10.44 -7.81 -9.19
C ASN A 40 9.79 -7.78 -10.59
N GLY A 41 9.57 -8.96 -11.18
CA GLY A 41 9.10 -9.10 -12.56
C GLY A 41 7.62 -9.48 -12.73
N ASP A 42 6.85 -9.54 -11.64
CA ASP A 42 5.50 -10.13 -11.64
C ASP A 42 4.39 -9.10 -11.90
N GLY A 43 4.75 -8.00 -12.57
CA GLY A 43 3.87 -6.91 -12.93
C GLY A 43 4.22 -5.58 -12.28
N PHE A 44 3.50 -4.55 -12.67
CA PHE A 44 3.64 -3.20 -12.14
C PHE A 44 2.29 -2.47 -12.18
N GLY A 45 2.26 -1.31 -11.55
CA GLY A 45 1.20 -0.35 -11.77
C GLY A 45 1.54 1.05 -11.32
N ILE A 46 0.77 1.99 -11.86
CA ILE A 46 0.78 3.40 -11.51
C ILE A 46 -0.66 3.88 -11.31
N ALA A 47 -0.87 4.74 -10.33
CA ALA A 47 -2.08 5.51 -10.14
C ALA A 47 -1.71 6.98 -9.96
N TRP A 48 -2.37 7.89 -10.67
CA TRP A 48 -2.05 9.32 -10.63
C TRP A 48 -3.32 10.17 -10.58
N TYR A 49 -3.22 11.32 -9.94
CA TYR A 49 -4.31 12.28 -9.83
C TYR A 49 -4.09 13.46 -10.79
N GLY A 50 -5.18 14.01 -11.31
CA GLY A 50 -5.16 15.13 -12.25
C GLY A 50 -6.44 15.92 -12.10
N ASP A 51 -7.05 16.32 -13.22
CA ASP A 51 -8.26 17.17 -13.20
C ASP A 51 -9.53 16.43 -12.72
N ARG A 52 -9.49 15.09 -12.65
CA ARG A 52 -10.62 14.26 -12.21
C ARG A 52 -10.47 13.86 -10.74
N PRO A 53 -11.59 13.68 -10.01
CA PRO A 53 -11.54 13.25 -8.62
C PRO A 53 -11.02 11.80 -8.48
N GLU A 54 -11.29 10.93 -9.44
CA GLU A 54 -10.75 9.57 -9.45
C GLU A 54 -9.34 9.53 -10.08
N PRO A 55 -8.43 8.70 -9.54
CA PRO A 55 -7.11 8.56 -10.13
C PRO A 55 -7.17 7.82 -11.46
N GLY A 56 -6.38 8.31 -12.43
CA GLY A 56 -5.99 7.50 -13.57
C GLY A 56 -5.18 6.30 -13.11
N ARG A 57 -5.33 5.15 -13.76
CA ARG A 57 -4.62 3.92 -13.38
C ARG A 57 -4.18 3.12 -14.60
N TYR A 58 -2.92 2.69 -14.59
CA TYR A 58 -2.36 1.75 -15.55
C TYR A 58 -1.64 0.63 -14.80
N ARG A 59 -1.95 -0.63 -15.13
CA ARG A 59 -1.37 -1.82 -14.52
C ARG A 59 -1.12 -2.87 -15.57
N ASP A 60 -0.03 -3.59 -15.47
CA ASP A 60 0.18 -4.79 -16.28
C ASP A 60 0.90 -5.90 -15.51
N ILE A 61 0.89 -7.09 -16.10
CA ILE A 61 1.58 -8.28 -15.61
C ILE A 61 2.97 -8.44 -16.22
N LEU A 62 3.28 -7.68 -17.27
CA LEU A 62 4.60 -7.65 -17.84
C LEU A 62 5.57 -6.98 -16.87
N PRO A 63 6.86 -7.34 -16.90
CA PRO A 63 7.86 -6.60 -16.15
C PRO A 63 7.93 -5.14 -16.57
N ALA A 64 8.10 -4.22 -15.60
CA ALA A 64 8.11 -2.78 -15.86
C ALA A 64 9.17 -2.34 -16.88
N TRP A 65 10.34 -3.00 -16.90
CA TRP A 65 11.42 -2.69 -17.83
C TRP A 65 11.09 -3.00 -19.30
N SER A 66 10.18 -3.93 -19.53
CA SER A 66 9.79 -4.40 -20.86
C SER A 66 8.55 -3.70 -21.42
N ASP A 67 7.82 -2.94 -20.62
CA ASP A 67 6.59 -2.28 -21.07
C ASP A 67 6.89 -0.90 -21.69
N CYS A 68 6.70 -0.79 -23.02
CA CYS A 68 6.91 0.46 -23.75
C CYS A 68 5.81 1.50 -23.49
N ASN A 69 4.58 1.07 -23.17
CA ASN A 69 3.48 1.96 -22.85
C ASN A 69 3.71 2.62 -21.50
N LEU A 70 4.20 1.90 -20.50
CA LEU A 70 4.58 2.48 -19.21
C LEU A 70 5.59 3.61 -19.40
N LYS A 71 6.66 3.38 -20.18
CA LYS A 71 7.68 4.39 -20.47
C LYS A 71 7.09 5.60 -21.21
N SER A 72 6.22 5.34 -22.19
CA SER A 72 5.57 6.42 -22.95
C SER A 72 4.62 7.24 -22.08
N LEU A 73 3.83 6.60 -21.21
CA LEU A 73 2.92 7.27 -20.28
C LEU A 73 3.70 8.07 -19.24
N ALA A 74 4.76 7.50 -18.67
CA ALA A 74 5.54 8.15 -17.63
C ALA A 74 6.21 9.46 -18.09
N ARG A 75 6.58 9.53 -19.37
CA ARG A 75 7.14 10.72 -20.04
C ARG A 75 6.14 11.83 -20.32
N GLN A 76 4.85 11.52 -20.33
CA GLN A 76 3.82 12.45 -20.79
C GLN A 76 2.88 12.88 -19.66
N ILE A 77 2.67 12.00 -18.68
CA ILE A 77 1.79 12.28 -17.55
C ILE A 77 2.56 13.09 -16.52
N ARG A 78 2.03 14.28 -16.23
CA ARG A 78 2.47 15.16 -15.16
C ARG A 78 1.41 15.16 -14.06
N SER A 79 1.82 14.94 -12.81
CA SER A 79 0.89 14.81 -11.69
C SER A 79 1.45 15.40 -10.39
N PRO A 80 0.64 16.13 -9.59
CA PRO A 80 1.02 16.55 -8.24
C PRO A 80 1.00 15.39 -7.24
N LEU A 81 0.31 14.29 -7.54
CA LEU A 81 0.17 13.15 -6.64
C LEU A 81 0.07 11.83 -7.41
N PHE A 82 0.96 10.89 -7.12
CA PHE A 82 0.88 9.56 -7.73
C PHE A 82 1.54 8.48 -6.88
N LEU A 83 1.14 7.24 -7.15
CA LEU A 83 1.64 6.02 -6.56
C LEU A 83 2.14 5.11 -7.70
N ALA A 84 3.30 4.49 -7.52
CA ALA A 84 3.90 3.57 -8.47
C ALA A 84 4.43 2.33 -7.72
N HIS A 85 4.20 1.14 -8.28
CA HIS A 85 4.55 -0.13 -7.64
C HIS A 85 5.02 -1.16 -8.65
N VAL A 86 6.07 -1.90 -8.30
CA VAL A 86 6.54 -3.09 -9.03
C VAL A 86 6.43 -4.32 -8.14
N ARG A 87 5.78 -5.35 -8.67
CA ARG A 87 5.35 -6.52 -7.92
C ARG A 87 6.40 -7.62 -7.97
N ALA A 88 6.70 -8.19 -6.80
CA ALA A 88 7.24 -9.53 -6.66
C ALA A 88 6.19 -10.39 -5.96
N ALA A 89 5.55 -11.28 -6.70
CA ALA A 89 4.43 -12.07 -6.20
C ALA A 89 4.91 -13.07 -5.14
N THR A 90 4.49 -12.85 -3.89
CA THR A 90 4.64 -13.81 -2.79
C THR A 90 3.41 -14.70 -2.62
N GLY A 91 2.29 -14.34 -3.27
CA GLY A 91 1.02 -15.04 -3.26
C GLY A 91 0.03 -14.43 -4.25
N GLY A 92 -0.99 -15.22 -4.64
CA GLY A 92 -1.95 -14.86 -5.69
C GLY A 92 -1.33 -14.92 -7.09
N GLY A 93 -2.11 -15.38 -8.08
CA GLY A 93 -1.60 -15.53 -9.46
C GLY A 93 -1.09 -14.24 -10.09
N THR A 94 -0.26 -14.36 -11.13
CA THR A 94 0.21 -13.25 -11.97
C THR A 94 -0.96 -12.74 -12.82
N ARG A 95 -1.72 -11.80 -12.25
CA ARG A 95 -2.92 -11.21 -12.82
C ARG A 95 -2.89 -9.71 -12.63
N ARG A 96 -3.39 -8.96 -13.61
CA ARG A 96 -3.47 -7.50 -13.55
C ARG A 96 -4.27 -7.01 -12.34
N ASP A 97 -5.31 -7.75 -11.97
CA ASP A 97 -6.13 -7.46 -10.79
C ASP A 97 -5.34 -7.52 -9.48
N ASN A 98 -4.29 -8.35 -9.42
CA ASN A 98 -3.43 -8.53 -8.25
C ASN A 98 -2.24 -7.55 -8.20
N CYS A 99 -2.09 -6.67 -9.21
CA CYS A 99 -1.07 -5.63 -9.22
C CYS A 99 -1.57 -4.37 -8.50
N HIS A 100 -0.72 -3.80 -7.65
CA HIS A 100 -0.95 -2.47 -7.07
C HIS A 100 -0.73 -1.37 -8.12
N PRO A 101 -1.19 -0.12 -7.89
CA PRO A 101 -2.12 0.29 -6.84
C PRO A 101 -3.57 -0.18 -7.06
N PHE A 102 -4.25 -0.52 -5.97
CA PHE A 102 -5.71 -0.71 -5.95
C PHE A 102 -6.40 0.64 -5.92
N VAL A 103 -7.60 0.72 -6.49
CA VAL A 103 -8.39 1.96 -6.56
C VAL A 103 -9.85 1.66 -6.28
N HIS A 104 -10.48 2.49 -5.45
CA HIS A 104 -11.92 2.49 -5.19
C HIS A 104 -12.39 3.93 -4.98
N GLY A 105 -13.30 4.41 -5.83
CA GLY A 105 -13.66 5.84 -5.86
C GLY A 105 -12.42 6.72 -6.09
N ASN A 106 -12.25 7.73 -5.24
CA ASN A 106 -11.08 8.63 -5.23
C ASN A 106 -9.87 8.06 -4.47
N TRP A 107 -9.97 6.86 -3.87
CA TRP A 107 -8.87 6.30 -3.09
C TRP A 107 -7.97 5.41 -3.95
N SER A 108 -6.65 5.57 -3.78
CA SER A 108 -5.62 4.67 -4.29
C SER A 108 -4.82 4.07 -3.14
N PHE A 109 -4.45 2.79 -3.22
CA PHE A 109 -3.73 2.08 -2.17
C PHE A 109 -2.68 1.11 -2.74
N GLN A 110 -1.47 1.13 -2.18
CA GLN A 110 -0.40 0.18 -2.49
C GLN A 110 0.23 -0.37 -1.22
N HIS A 111 0.53 -1.66 -1.21
CA HIS A 111 1.03 -2.37 -0.04
C HIS A 111 2.24 -3.25 -0.40
N ASN A 112 3.21 -3.26 0.49
CA ASN A 112 4.36 -4.14 0.48
C ASN A 112 4.44 -4.83 1.84
N GLY A 113 4.33 -6.15 1.83
CA GLY A 113 4.12 -6.90 3.05
C GLY A 113 3.40 -8.21 2.80
N GLN A 114 2.98 -8.84 3.89
CA GLN A 114 2.22 -10.08 3.85
C GLN A 114 1.51 -10.31 5.19
N ILE A 115 0.36 -10.98 5.13
CA ILE A 115 -0.28 -11.61 6.28
C ILE A 115 -0.01 -13.12 6.22
N SER A 116 0.63 -13.68 7.26
CA SER A 116 0.84 -15.13 7.33
C SER A 116 -0.47 -15.89 7.46
N ASN A 117 -0.55 -17.07 6.84
CA ASN A 117 -1.73 -17.94 6.80
C ASN A 117 -2.98 -17.27 6.19
N PHE A 118 -2.80 -16.30 5.29
CA PHE A 118 -3.90 -15.53 4.71
C PHE A 118 -5.01 -16.40 4.10
N ASP A 119 -4.68 -17.57 3.56
CA ASP A 119 -5.65 -18.55 3.06
C ASP A 119 -6.71 -18.95 4.09
N ARG A 120 -6.33 -19.04 5.38
CA ARG A 120 -7.22 -19.34 6.52
C ARG A 120 -8.00 -18.10 6.99
N LEU A 121 -7.43 -16.92 6.82
CA LEU A 121 -8.02 -15.65 7.27
C LEU A 121 -8.97 -15.04 6.23
N ARG A 122 -8.76 -15.34 4.95
CA ARG A 122 -9.46 -14.73 3.81
C ARG A 122 -10.97 -14.76 3.95
N ARG A 123 -11.57 -15.93 4.22
CA ARG A 123 -13.03 -16.07 4.30
C ARG A 123 -13.63 -15.25 5.46
N PRO A 124 -13.11 -15.35 6.70
CA PRO A 124 -13.54 -14.45 7.79
C PRO A 124 -13.35 -12.96 7.47
N MET A 125 -12.24 -12.59 6.82
CA MET A 125 -11.99 -11.20 6.42
C MET A 125 -12.99 -10.72 5.35
N GLU A 126 -13.31 -11.55 4.36
CA GLU A 126 -14.34 -11.26 3.36
C GLU A 126 -15.72 -11.07 4.00
N SER A 127 -16.07 -11.88 5.01
CA SER A 127 -17.37 -11.78 5.68
C SER A 127 -17.57 -10.51 6.53
N MET A 128 -16.52 -9.72 6.72
CA MET A 128 -16.59 -8.42 7.40
C MET A 128 -16.97 -7.28 6.44
N LEU A 129 -16.80 -7.48 5.12
CA LEU A 129 -17.18 -6.48 4.13
C LEU A 129 -18.70 -6.45 3.95
N ASP A 130 -19.25 -5.26 3.78
CA ASP A 130 -20.58 -5.09 3.23
C ASP A 130 -20.67 -5.57 1.78
N ASP A 131 -21.89 -5.69 1.26
CA ASP A 131 -22.13 -6.19 -0.10
C ASP A 131 -21.42 -5.32 -1.17
N GLN A 132 -21.37 -4.00 -0.98
CA GLN A 132 -20.77 -3.10 -1.95
C GLN A 132 -19.26 -3.32 -2.07
N LEU A 133 -18.55 -3.39 -0.95
CA LEU A 133 -17.11 -3.61 -0.90
C LEU A 133 -16.75 -5.06 -1.21
N PHE A 134 -17.59 -6.02 -0.83
CA PHE A 134 -17.43 -7.43 -1.22
C PHE A 134 -17.47 -7.58 -2.75
N HIS A 135 -18.42 -6.94 -3.42
CA HIS A 135 -18.53 -6.95 -4.88
C HIS A 135 -17.45 -6.11 -5.58
N ALA A 136 -16.87 -5.12 -4.91
CA ALA A 136 -15.78 -4.30 -5.46
C ALA A 136 -14.46 -5.07 -5.57
N ARG A 137 -14.31 -6.21 -4.89
CA ARG A 137 -13.08 -7.01 -4.92
C ARG A 137 -12.90 -7.68 -6.28
N GLY A 138 -11.77 -7.43 -6.94
CA GLY A 138 -11.44 -8.02 -8.25
C GLY A 138 -10.32 -9.06 -8.21
N GLY A 139 -9.38 -8.92 -7.28
CA GLY A 139 -8.24 -9.80 -7.10
C GLY A 139 -8.38 -10.76 -5.91
N THR A 140 -7.27 -11.44 -5.62
CA THR A 140 -7.20 -12.51 -4.61
C THR A 140 -6.14 -12.26 -3.55
N THR A 141 -5.55 -11.06 -3.54
CA THR A 141 -4.45 -10.73 -2.61
C THR A 141 -4.97 -10.36 -1.22
N ASP A 142 -4.11 -10.50 -0.22
CA ASP A 142 -4.29 -9.93 1.12
C ASP A 142 -4.35 -8.40 1.08
N SER A 143 -3.53 -7.81 0.22
CA SER A 143 -3.35 -6.38 0.03
C SER A 143 -4.64 -5.68 -0.41
N GLU A 144 -5.37 -6.25 -1.36
CA GLU A 144 -6.65 -5.72 -1.80
C GLU A 144 -7.71 -5.85 -0.70
N LEU A 145 -7.74 -6.99 -0.01
CA LEU A 145 -8.72 -7.20 1.05
C LEU A 145 -8.47 -6.28 2.25
N LEU A 146 -7.20 -6.01 2.60
CA LEU A 146 -6.82 -5.01 3.60
C LEU A 146 -7.29 -3.60 3.20
N PHE A 147 -7.16 -3.24 1.92
CA PHE A 147 -7.65 -1.94 1.43
C PHE A 147 -9.17 -1.82 1.55
N LEU A 148 -9.91 -2.85 1.15
CA LEU A 148 -11.37 -2.87 1.26
C LEU A 148 -11.83 -2.86 2.71
N LEU A 149 -11.13 -3.57 3.61
CA LEU A 149 -11.40 -3.50 5.05
C LEU A 149 -11.12 -2.12 5.62
N ALA A 150 -10.06 -1.45 5.18
CA ALA A 150 -9.82 -0.08 5.62
C ALA A 150 -10.96 0.85 5.16
N LEU A 151 -11.47 0.71 3.93
CA LEU A 151 -12.66 1.44 3.48
C LEU A 151 -13.88 1.13 4.37
N GLN A 152 -14.11 -0.14 4.67
CA GLN A 152 -15.17 -0.61 5.58
C GLN A 152 -15.06 0.02 6.97
N PHE A 153 -13.84 0.19 7.48
CA PHE A 153 -13.53 0.77 8.80
C PHE A 153 -13.35 2.30 8.76
N GLY A 154 -13.77 2.96 7.68
CA GLY A 154 -13.86 4.41 7.63
C GLY A 154 -12.59 5.12 7.16
N LEU A 155 -11.86 4.54 6.21
CA LEU A 155 -10.69 5.16 5.57
C LEU A 155 -10.99 6.59 5.09
N ALA A 156 -12.21 6.85 4.60
CA ALA A 156 -12.65 8.16 4.14
C ALA A 156 -12.68 9.24 5.24
N SER A 157 -12.89 8.85 6.49
CA SER A 157 -13.10 9.76 7.62
C SER A 157 -11.88 9.86 8.53
N ASN A 158 -11.24 8.72 8.83
CA ASN A 158 -10.06 8.67 9.68
C ASN A 158 -9.07 7.64 9.13
N PRO A 159 -8.18 8.04 8.20
CA PRO A 159 -7.41 7.09 7.41
C PRO A 159 -6.45 6.23 8.24
N PHE A 160 -5.80 6.80 9.25
CA PHE A 160 -4.90 6.03 10.12
C PHE A 160 -5.65 5.12 11.08
N ALA A 161 -6.78 5.55 11.65
CA ALA A 161 -7.59 4.69 12.51
C ALA A 161 -8.17 3.50 11.72
N ALA A 162 -8.64 3.73 10.49
CA ALA A 162 -9.16 2.66 9.63
C ALA A 162 -8.10 1.62 9.27
N ILE A 163 -6.87 2.06 8.96
CA ILE A 163 -5.74 1.13 8.73
C ILE A 163 -5.36 0.40 10.02
N SER A 164 -5.38 1.09 11.15
CA SER A 164 -5.14 0.50 12.47
C SER A 164 -6.16 -0.60 12.79
N GLU A 165 -7.44 -0.35 12.57
CA GLU A 165 -8.51 -1.33 12.77
C GLU A 165 -8.42 -2.49 11.77
N ALA A 166 -8.09 -2.23 10.50
CA ALA A 166 -7.90 -3.28 9.49
C ALA A 166 -6.77 -4.25 9.86
N ILE A 167 -5.63 -3.73 10.29
CA ILE A 167 -4.49 -4.53 10.74
C ILE A 167 -4.85 -5.26 12.04
N GLY A 168 -5.43 -4.57 13.02
CA GLY A 168 -5.82 -5.15 14.32
C GLY A 168 -6.85 -6.28 14.18
N PHE A 169 -7.79 -6.15 13.24
CA PHE A 169 -8.75 -7.19 12.90
C PHE A 169 -8.06 -8.43 12.29
N ALA A 170 -7.14 -8.24 11.34
CA ALA A 170 -6.38 -9.33 10.74
C ALA A 170 -5.49 -10.04 11.78
N GLU A 171 -4.84 -9.30 12.67
CA GLU A 171 -4.05 -9.85 13.77
C GLU A 171 -4.90 -10.65 14.75
N GLY A 172 -6.04 -10.11 15.18
CA GLY A 172 -6.97 -10.80 16.07
C GLY A 172 -7.46 -12.11 15.48
N LEU A 173 -7.82 -12.12 14.19
CA LEU A 173 -8.19 -13.34 13.47
C LEU A 173 -7.02 -14.33 13.37
N SER A 174 -5.81 -13.86 13.09
CA SER A 174 -4.61 -14.71 13.04
C SER A 174 -4.35 -15.40 14.39
N VAL A 175 -4.38 -14.64 15.48
CA VAL A 175 -4.21 -15.19 16.83
C VAL A 175 -5.31 -16.20 17.13
N HIS A 176 -6.57 -15.89 16.81
CA HIS A 176 -7.70 -16.78 17.08
C HIS A 176 -7.63 -18.10 16.29
N LEU A 177 -7.27 -18.05 14.99
CA LEU A 177 -7.32 -19.21 14.10
C LEU A 177 -6.01 -20.00 14.07
N THR A 178 -4.87 -19.35 14.28
CA THR A 178 -3.53 -19.93 14.10
C THR A 178 -2.63 -19.81 15.33
N GLY A 179 -3.10 -19.19 16.42
CA GLY A 179 -2.37 -19.07 17.70
C GLY A 179 -1.31 -17.96 17.74
N SER A 180 -1.02 -17.29 16.62
CA SER A 180 -0.08 -16.16 16.56
C SER A 180 -0.39 -15.27 15.36
N ALA A 181 0.08 -14.02 15.40
CA ALA A 181 -0.02 -13.08 14.29
C ALA A 181 1.37 -12.73 13.74
N LEU A 182 1.55 -12.92 12.44
CA LEU A 182 2.71 -12.43 11.71
C LEU A 182 2.22 -11.54 10.55
N VAL A 183 2.26 -10.23 10.80
CA VAL A 183 1.88 -9.20 9.83
C VAL A 183 3.08 -8.32 9.57
N ARG A 184 3.36 -8.10 8.30
CA ARG A 184 4.31 -7.09 7.82
C ARG A 184 3.57 -6.17 6.89
N PHE A 185 3.61 -4.88 7.17
CA PHE A 185 2.78 -3.90 6.52
C PHE A 185 3.54 -2.61 6.28
N THR A 186 3.85 -2.34 5.02
CA THR A 186 4.29 -1.01 4.58
C THR A 186 3.43 -0.61 3.41
N ALA A 187 2.60 0.41 3.58
CA ALA A 187 1.66 0.85 2.56
C ALA A 187 1.72 2.36 2.35
N ALA A 188 1.39 2.78 1.13
CA ALA A 188 1.08 4.16 0.80
C ALA A 188 -0.31 4.22 0.17
N PHE A 189 -1.05 5.28 0.49
CA PHE A 189 -2.41 5.47 0.02
C PHE A 189 -2.79 6.94 -0.02
N SER A 190 -3.80 7.28 -0.80
CA SER A 190 -4.20 8.66 -1.04
C SER A 190 -5.66 8.75 -1.44
N ASP A 191 -6.28 9.88 -1.12
CA ASP A 191 -7.62 10.31 -1.53
C ASP A 191 -7.58 11.31 -2.71
N GLY A 192 -6.39 11.56 -3.26
CA GLY A 192 -6.10 12.55 -4.29
C GLY A 192 -5.71 13.93 -3.77
N LYS A 193 -5.77 14.16 -2.46
CA LYS A 193 -5.37 15.43 -1.82
C LYS A 193 -4.19 15.26 -0.90
N SER A 194 -4.17 14.20 -0.10
CA SER A 194 -3.12 13.89 0.87
C SER A 194 -2.49 12.54 0.56
N LEU A 195 -1.20 12.42 0.86
CA LEU A 195 -0.47 11.16 0.73
C LEU A 195 -0.20 10.61 2.12
N TYR A 196 -0.68 9.40 2.37
CA TYR A 196 -0.54 8.71 3.64
C TYR A 196 0.39 7.52 3.47
N ALA A 197 1.12 7.16 4.52
CA ALA A 197 1.81 5.90 4.61
C ALA A 197 1.83 5.35 6.04
N VAL A 198 1.97 4.04 6.16
CA VAL A 198 2.15 3.34 7.44
C VAL A 198 3.27 2.32 7.28
N ARG A 199 4.17 2.25 8.27
CA ARG A 199 5.19 1.21 8.42
C ARG A 199 4.96 0.49 9.74
N TYR A 200 4.69 -0.81 9.66
CA TYR A 200 4.37 -1.64 10.83
C TYR A 200 4.76 -3.12 10.61
N ALA A 201 5.22 -3.78 11.66
CA ALA A 201 5.27 -5.24 11.73
C ALA A 201 5.12 -5.79 13.15
N THR A 202 4.52 -6.96 13.27
CA THR A 202 4.42 -7.67 14.55
C THR A 202 5.77 -8.19 15.05
N ASP A 203 6.71 -8.47 14.14
CA ASP A 203 8.03 -9.05 14.43
C ASP A 203 9.18 -8.03 14.39
N ARG A 204 8.87 -6.73 14.32
CA ARG A 204 9.81 -5.61 14.14
C ARG A 204 10.67 -5.71 12.87
N LYS A 205 10.21 -6.46 11.87
CA LYS A 205 10.88 -6.59 10.56
C LYS A 205 9.99 -6.03 9.45
N ALA A 206 9.42 -4.85 9.70
CA ALA A 206 8.61 -4.14 8.73
C ALA A 206 9.43 -3.84 7.46
N PRO A 207 8.85 -4.03 6.26
CA PRO A 207 9.45 -3.56 5.02
C PRO A 207 9.83 -2.09 5.14
N THR A 208 10.96 -1.71 4.57
CA THR A 208 11.52 -0.37 4.72
C THR A 208 10.63 0.70 4.10
N LEU A 209 10.70 1.90 4.67
CA LEU A 209 10.06 3.11 4.18
C LEU A 209 11.03 4.26 4.38
N TYR A 210 11.29 5.00 3.31
CA TYR A 210 12.13 6.19 3.30
C TYR A 210 11.33 7.38 2.83
N ALA A 211 11.64 8.56 3.36
CA ALA A 211 11.09 9.83 2.96
C ALA A 211 12.22 10.77 2.51
N SER A 212 11.98 11.56 1.46
CA SER A 212 12.90 12.58 0.98
C SER A 212 12.14 13.76 0.37
N PRO A 213 12.60 15.02 0.57
CA PRO A 213 12.07 16.15 -0.18
C PRO A 213 12.44 16.05 -1.66
N VAL A 214 11.50 16.38 -2.54
CA VAL A 214 11.71 16.42 -4.00
C VAL A 214 11.07 17.69 -4.55
N GLY A 215 11.89 18.65 -4.97
CA GLY A 215 11.43 20.00 -5.30
C GLY A 215 10.77 20.65 -4.07
N ILE A 216 9.54 21.13 -4.22
CA ILE A 216 8.71 21.61 -3.09
C ILE A 216 7.75 20.55 -2.54
N GLY A 217 7.93 19.29 -2.94
CA GLY A 217 7.13 18.15 -2.50
C GLY A 217 7.94 17.14 -1.69
N TYR A 218 7.32 15.99 -1.47
CA TYR A 218 7.92 14.84 -0.79
C TYR A 218 7.68 13.56 -1.56
N CYS A 219 8.68 12.68 -1.50
CA CYS A 219 8.60 11.33 -2.00
C CYS A 219 8.70 10.34 -0.84
N LEU A 220 7.84 9.32 -0.88
CA LEU A 220 7.90 8.14 -0.03
C LEU A 220 8.26 6.94 -0.87
N VAL A 221 9.27 6.17 -0.47
CA VAL A 221 9.74 5.02 -1.23
C VAL A 221 10.05 3.84 -0.33
N SER A 222 9.96 2.65 -0.89
CA SER A 222 10.43 1.44 -0.21
C SER A 222 11.95 1.33 -0.11
N GLU A 223 12.69 1.96 -1.04
CA GLU A 223 14.15 1.94 -1.14
C GLU A 223 14.61 3.25 -1.83
N PRO A 224 15.69 3.91 -1.36
CA PRO A 224 16.20 5.14 -1.96
C PRO A 224 16.41 5.03 -3.47
N LEU A 225 16.08 6.11 -4.20
CA LEU A 225 16.15 6.14 -5.67
C LEU A 225 17.52 6.58 -6.22
N ASN A 226 18.43 6.98 -5.34
CA ASN A 226 19.79 7.40 -5.66
C ASN A 226 20.73 7.04 -4.50
N ASP A 227 22.04 7.15 -4.74
CA ASP A 227 23.09 6.85 -3.74
C ASP A 227 23.34 8.00 -2.77
N ASP A 228 22.56 9.08 -2.84
CA ASP A 228 22.67 10.21 -1.91
C ASP A 228 22.00 9.84 -0.58
N ILE A 229 22.74 9.14 0.27
CA ILE A 229 22.25 8.60 1.55
C ILE A 229 21.75 9.73 2.46
N ASP A 230 22.34 10.93 2.40
CA ASP A 230 21.98 12.05 3.26
C ASP A 230 20.64 12.70 2.83
N ALA A 231 20.18 12.44 1.60
CA ALA A 231 18.89 12.92 1.11
C ALA A 231 17.69 12.10 1.62
N TRP A 232 17.89 10.90 2.19
CA TRP A 232 16.80 9.98 2.56
C TRP A 232 16.75 9.73 4.06
N THR A 233 15.60 9.99 4.66
CA THR A 233 15.33 9.65 6.06
C THR A 233 14.55 8.34 6.13
N GLU A 234 15.08 7.33 6.85
CA GLU A 234 14.32 6.11 7.13
C GLU A 234 13.22 6.40 8.16
N VAL A 235 11.97 6.06 7.81
CA VAL A 235 10.82 6.20 8.70
C VAL A 235 10.82 5.04 9.70
N PRO A 236 10.82 5.26 11.02
CA PRO A 236 10.85 4.18 12.01
C PRO A 236 9.69 3.18 11.89
N ASP A 237 9.91 1.93 12.30
CA ASP A 237 8.81 0.96 12.45
C ASP A 237 7.80 1.41 13.52
N GLY A 238 6.51 1.16 13.28
CA GLY A 238 5.42 1.67 14.10
C GLY A 238 5.16 3.16 13.87
N SER A 239 5.24 3.62 12.62
CA SER A 239 4.99 5.02 12.25
C SER A 239 3.90 5.17 11.21
N ALA A 240 3.13 6.24 11.34
CA ALA A 240 2.22 6.79 10.35
C ALA A 240 2.83 8.08 9.78
N VAL A 241 2.73 8.27 8.47
CA VAL A 241 3.24 9.42 7.75
C VAL A 241 2.09 10.07 6.99
N LEU A 242 1.89 11.37 7.20
CA LEU A 242 0.98 12.21 6.43
C LEU A 242 1.79 13.26 5.68
N ILE A 243 1.56 13.37 4.38
CA ILE A 243 2.02 14.48 3.56
C ILE A 243 0.78 15.21 3.04
N ASP A 244 0.65 16.47 3.43
CA ASP A 244 -0.44 17.37 3.02
C ASP A 244 0.12 18.79 2.75
N ASP A 245 -0.75 19.78 2.60
CA ASP A 245 -0.34 21.16 2.31
C ASP A 245 0.49 21.82 3.42
N MET A 246 0.49 21.25 4.63
CA MET A 246 1.29 21.71 5.77
C MET A 246 2.69 21.09 5.81
N GLY A 247 2.96 20.11 4.94
CA GLY A 247 4.25 19.43 4.81
C GLY A 247 4.18 17.96 5.19
N VAL A 248 5.21 17.45 5.86
CA VAL A 248 5.32 16.05 6.28
C VAL A 248 5.19 15.92 7.80
N HIS A 249 4.30 15.03 8.23
CA HIS A 249 4.03 14.72 9.63
C HIS A 249 4.23 13.23 9.88
N ILE A 250 5.09 12.90 10.85
CA ILE A 250 5.35 11.51 11.25
C ILE A 250 4.89 11.34 12.70
N THR A 251 3.99 10.40 12.92
CA THR A 251 3.43 10.10 14.25
C THR A 251 3.56 8.62 14.58
N PRO A 252 3.63 8.23 15.87
CA PRO A 252 3.55 6.83 16.25
C PRO A 252 2.27 6.17 15.74
N PHE A 253 2.37 4.89 15.36
CA PHE A 253 1.27 4.06 14.87
C PHE A 253 1.29 2.70 15.56
N GLN A 254 0.14 2.27 16.06
CA GLN A 254 -0.07 0.92 16.58
C GLN A 254 -1.49 0.44 16.21
N PRO A 255 -1.65 -0.83 15.79
CA PRO A 255 -2.96 -1.43 15.56
C PRO A 255 -3.83 -1.45 16.81
N GLU A 256 -5.12 -1.18 16.65
CA GLU A 256 -6.10 -1.35 17.73
C GLU A 256 -6.29 -2.82 18.05
N LYS A 257 -6.15 -3.18 19.33
CA LYS A 257 -6.52 -4.52 19.79
C LYS A 257 -8.04 -4.59 19.92
N ARG A 258 -8.72 -5.19 18.94
CA ARG A 258 -10.13 -5.58 19.13
C ARG A 258 -10.20 -6.57 20.29
N ALA A 259 -10.88 -6.20 21.38
CA ALA A 259 -11.32 -7.18 22.35
C ALA A 259 -12.15 -8.22 21.59
N SER A 260 -11.77 -9.50 21.69
CA SER A 260 -12.55 -10.59 21.11
C SER A 260 -14.01 -10.39 21.54
N ALA A 261 -14.91 -10.14 20.59
CA ALA A 261 -16.33 -10.20 20.89
C ALA A 261 -16.57 -11.63 21.38
N GLY A 262 -16.75 -11.78 22.70
CA GLY A 262 -17.18 -13.03 23.28
C GLY A 262 -18.52 -13.44 22.64
N PRO A 263 -18.88 -14.73 22.71
CA PRO A 263 -20.16 -15.18 22.19
C PRO A 263 -21.27 -14.29 22.73
N GLN A 264 -22.03 -13.65 21.83
CA GLN A 264 -23.19 -12.84 22.21
C GLN A 264 -24.08 -13.68 23.12
N ALA A 265 -24.38 -13.16 24.31
CA ALA A 265 -25.28 -13.82 25.25
C ALA A 265 -26.62 -14.09 24.55
N PRO A 266 -27.23 -15.28 24.76
CA PRO A 266 -28.48 -15.61 24.10
C PRO A 266 -29.54 -14.58 24.47
N VAL A 267 -30.20 -14.03 23.44
CA VAL A 267 -31.34 -13.14 23.59
C VAL A 267 -32.47 -13.94 24.25
N THR A 268 -32.74 -13.67 25.51
CA THR A 268 -33.90 -14.20 26.22
C THR A 268 -35.15 -13.48 25.73
N ILE A 269 -36.04 -14.22 25.07
CA ILE A 269 -37.39 -13.77 24.75
C ILE A 269 -38.25 -14.01 26.01
N PRO A 270 -38.87 -12.98 26.61
CA PRO A 270 -39.80 -13.17 27.71
C PRO A 270 -41.07 -13.88 27.23
N ALA A 271 -41.61 -14.76 28.09
CA ALA A 271 -42.90 -15.44 27.90
C ALA A 271 -44.08 -14.48 28.05
#